data_AF-A0A354U7E0-F1
#
_entry.id   AF-A0A354U7E0-F1
#
_cell.length_a   1.000
_cell.length_b   1.000
_cell.length_c   1.000
_cell.angle_alpha   90.00
_cell.angle_beta   90.00
_cell.angle_gamma   90.00
#
_symmetry.space_group_name_H-M   'P 1'
#
loop_
_entity.id
_entity.type
_entity.pdbx_description
1 polymer ?
#
loop_
_entity_poly.entity_id
_entity_poly.type
_entity_poly.pdbx_seq_one_letter_code
_entity_poly.pdbx_strand_id
1 'polypeptide(L)' 'LTGKRIFKCTPIHHHFEQLGWTETQIVNRFWIIAGICAMIGLATLKMR' A
#
# COMPACT_ATOMS: atom_id res chain seq x y z
N LEU A 1 -24.43 8.24 -14.30
CA LEU A 1 -24.27 8.27 -12.83
C LEU A 1 -22.93 7.67 -12.40
N THR A 2 -21.81 8.19 -12.89
CA THR A 2 -20.48 7.61 -12.60
C THR A 2 -19.48 8.73 -12.35
N GLY A 3 -19.67 9.46 -11.24
CA GLY A 3 -18.79 10.55 -10.80
C GLY A 3 -18.34 10.44 -9.35
N LYS A 4 -18.65 9.35 -8.63
CA LYS A 4 -18.18 9.14 -7.25
C LYS A 4 -16.76 8.60 -7.27
N ARG A 5 -15.78 9.45 -6.94
CA ARG A 5 -14.40 9.03 -6.69
C ARG A 5 -14.37 8.15 -5.43
N ILE A 6 -13.90 6.91 -5.58
CA ILE A 6 -13.72 5.96 -4.47
C ILE A 6 -12.53 6.38 -3.58
N PHE A 7 -11.47 6.89 -4.22
CA PHE A 7 -10.30 7.44 -3.54
C PHE A 7 -10.28 8.96 -3.65
N LYS A 8 -9.84 9.66 -2.60
CA LYS A 8 -9.66 11.12 -2.62
C LYS A 8 -8.67 11.56 -3.72
N CYS A 9 -7.63 10.76 -3.93
CA CYS A 9 -6.66 10.86 -5.02
C CYS A 9 -6.10 9.47 -5.33
N THR A 10 -5.64 9.27 -6.55
CA THR A 10 -4.94 8.06 -7.01
C THR A 10 -3.61 8.51 -7.60
N PRO A 11 -2.49 7.83 -7.35
CA PRO A 11 -2.27 6.54 -6.65
C PRO A 11 -2.51 6.51 -5.13
N ILE A 12 -2.58 5.30 -4.55
CA ILE A 12 -2.99 5.06 -3.15
C ILE A 12 -2.12 5.78 -2.12
N HIS A 13 -0.81 6.00 -2.36
CA HIS A 13 0.02 6.73 -1.40
C HIS A 13 -0.43 8.20 -1.25
N HIS A 14 -0.79 8.86 -2.35
CA HIS A 14 -1.37 10.21 -2.29
C HIS A 14 -2.74 10.25 -1.61
N HIS A 15 -3.49 9.14 -1.63
CA HIS A 15 -4.71 9.05 -0.82
C HIS A 15 -4.39 9.19 0.68
N PHE A 16 -3.32 8.57 1.16
CA PHE A 16 -2.87 8.66 2.55
C PHE A 16 -2.27 10.02 2.90
N GLU A 17 -1.59 10.69 1.96
CA GLU A 17 -1.16 12.08 2.15
C GLU A 17 -2.35 13.02 2.32
N GLN A 18 -3.41 12.86 1.51
CA GLN A 18 -4.66 13.63 1.64
C GLN A 18 -5.50 13.23 2.88
N LEU A 19 -5.13 12.17 3.58
CA LEU A 19 -5.65 11.79 4.88
C LEU A 19 -4.84 12.42 6.04
N GLY A 20 -3.77 13.15 5.73
CA GLY A 20 -2.94 13.86 6.71
C GLY A 20 -1.72 13.08 7.20
N TRP A 21 -1.31 12.01 6.51
CA TRP A 21 -0.11 11.26 6.87
C TRP A 21 1.14 11.92 6.28
N THR A 22 2.27 11.83 6.97
CA THR A 22 3.54 12.29 6.41
C THR A 22 4.08 11.27 5.41
N GLU A 23 4.82 11.75 4.40
CA GLU A 23 5.41 10.91 3.36
C GLU A 23 6.24 9.77 3.96
N THR A 24 7.07 10.07 4.97
CA THR A 24 7.89 9.07 5.69
C THR A 24 7.04 8.01 6.38
N GLN A 25 5.91 8.38 6.98
CA GLN A 25 5.00 7.42 7.63
C GLN A 25 4.38 6.46 6.61
N ILE A 26 4.01 6.96 5.44
CA ILE A 26 3.42 6.15 4.36
C ILE A 26 4.46 5.18 3.82
N VAL A 27 5.65 5.67 3.49
CA VAL A 27 6.76 4.85 2.98
C VAL A 27 7.10 3.73 3.95
N ASN A 28 7.31 4.04 5.24
CA ASN A 28 7.68 3.03 6.23
C ASN A 28 6.61 1.94 6.40
N ARG A 29 5.32 2.31 6.38
CA ARG A 29 4.21 1.34 6.48
C ARG A 29 4.12 0.46 5.24
N PHE A 30 4.30 1.03 4.05
CA PHE A 30 4.30 0.29 2.80
C PHE A 30 5.47 -0.71 2.74
N TRP A 31 6.64 -0.34 3.25
CA TRP A 31 7.80 -1.23 3.33
C TRP A 31 7.54 -2.44 4.26
N ILE A 32 6.89 -2.23 5.40
CA ILE A 32 6.52 -3.33 6.31
C ILE A 32 5.56 -4.31 5.60
N ILE A 33 4.52 -3.79 4.94
CA ILE A 33 3.55 -4.61 4.20
C ILE A 33 4.24 -5.36 3.05
N ALA A 34 5.11 -4.68 2.30
CA ALA A 34 5.87 -5.29 1.22
C ALA A 34 6.79 -6.42 1.74
N GLY A 35 7.45 -6.22 2.88
CA GLY A 35 8.27 -7.24 3.52
C GLY A 35 7.45 -8.46 3.96
N ILE A 36 6.27 -8.26 4.55
CA ILE A 36 5.36 -9.35 4.93
C ILE A 36 4.89 -10.11 3.69
N CYS A 37 4.44 -9.40 2.65
CA CYS A 37 4.02 -10.03 1.39
C CYS A 37 5.17 -10.80 0.72
N ALA A 38 6.40 -10.27 0.76
CA ALA A 38 7.57 -10.97 0.25
C ALA A 38 7.87 -12.25 1.03
N MET A 39 7.80 -12.21 2.37
CA MET A 39 7.96 -13.41 3.21
C MET A 39 6.87 -14.45 2.94
N ILE A 40 5.61 -14.03 2.78
CA ILE A 40 4.51 -14.92 2.40
C ILE A 40 4.78 -15.53 1.02
N GLY A 41 5.19 -14.71 0.05
CA GLY A 41 5.58 -15.17 -1.29
C GLY A 41 6.66 -16.25 -1.23
N LEU A 42 7.74 -16.00 -0.48
CA LEU A 42 8.81 -16.96 -0.25
C LEU A 42 8.33 -18.22 0.47
N ALA A 43 7.46 -18.11 1.47
CA ALA A 43 6.90 -19.25 2.19
C ALA A 43 5.97 -20.10 1.30
N THR A 44 5.26 -19.48 0.35
CA THR A 44 4.39 -20.18 -0.61
C THR A 44 5.15 -20.71 -1.82
N LEU A 45 6.39 -20.28 -2.05
CA LEU A 45 7.26 -20.82 -3.08
C LEU A 45 7.56 -22.27 -2.73
N LYS A 46 6.83 -23.17 -3.38
CA LYS A 46 6.92 -24.61 -3.19
C LYS A 46 8.27 -25.07 -3.75
N MET A 47 9.27 -25.15 -2.88
CA MET A 47 10.56 -25.79 -3.15
C MET A 47 10.30 -27.29 -3.31
N ARG A 48 10.01 -27.72 -4.54
CA ARG A 48 10.06 -29.12 -4.97
C ARG A 48 11.01 -29.21 -6.14
#